data_AF-A0A067HDW3-F1
#
_entry.id   AF-A0A067HDW3-F1
#
_cell.length_a   1.000
_cell.length_b   1.000
_cell.length_c   1.000
_cell.angle_alpha   90.00
_cell.angle_beta   90.00
_cell.angle_gamma   90.00
#
_symmetry.space_group_name_H-M   'P 1'
#
loop_
_entity.id
_entity.type
_entity.pdbx_description
1 polymer ?
#
loop_
_entity_poly.entity_id
_entity_poly.type
_entity_poly.pdbx_seq_one_letter_code
_entity_poly.pdbx_strand_id
1 'polypeptide(L)'
;MDTECWGDEVSKKVLWQYKSLPKKGKPQGREVTVLAAFLISSPSKDLEVVALGTGTKCIGRSLLSPHGDIVNDSHAEIVARRALLRFFYTEVLNKQKCSNGIEGLRDDVFNNFLFELGPTGKYRFREGWQLHLYISQLPCGDASLSSCHSAPRNFFSREGNSLSSVDELNGFKDGIYDSLQHIGRVQRKPGRGDTTLSVSCSDKIARWNAVGVQGLFNYNL
;
A
#
# COMPACT_ATOMS: atom_id res chain seq x y z
N MET A 1 -7.83 7.78 -22.80
CA MET A 1 -8.30 6.50 -22.25
C MET A 1 -9.01 6.83 -20.96
N ASP A 2 -10.30 6.56 -20.90
CA ASP A 2 -11.11 6.91 -19.72
C ASP A 2 -10.67 6.05 -18.53
N THR A 3 -10.15 6.72 -17.51
CA THR A 3 -9.68 6.12 -16.25
C THR A 3 -10.78 5.32 -15.54
N GLU A 4 -12.05 5.61 -15.83
CA GLU A 4 -13.20 4.88 -15.29
C GLU A 4 -13.20 3.40 -15.72
N CYS A 5 -12.78 3.07 -16.95
CA CYS A 5 -12.78 1.68 -17.42
C CYS A 5 -11.64 0.84 -16.80
N TRP A 6 -10.46 1.43 -16.61
CA TRP A 6 -9.29 0.70 -16.10
C TRP A 6 -9.43 0.28 -14.63
N GLY A 7 -9.97 1.17 -13.79
CA GLY A 7 -10.22 0.85 -12.38
C GLY A 7 -11.20 -0.33 -12.22
N ASP A 8 -12.22 -0.38 -13.08
CA ASP A 8 -13.17 -1.48 -13.15
C ASP A 8 -12.53 -2.80 -13.57
N GLU A 9 -11.65 -2.80 -14.57
CA GLU A 9 -10.91 -4.00 -14.99
C GLU A 9 -10.00 -4.54 -13.88
N VAL A 10 -9.23 -3.64 -13.25
CA VAL A 10 -8.37 -3.98 -12.11
C VAL A 10 -9.20 -4.59 -10.98
N SER A 11 -10.29 -3.93 -10.59
CA SER A 11 -11.14 -4.41 -9.49
C SER A 11 -11.79 -5.76 -9.81
N LYS A 12 -12.32 -5.96 -11.03
CA LYS A 12 -12.90 -7.22 -11.49
C LYS A 12 -11.88 -8.36 -11.40
N LYS A 13 -10.64 -8.14 -11.88
CA LYS A 13 -9.56 -9.14 -11.84
C LYS A 13 -9.18 -9.50 -10.40
N VAL A 14 -9.03 -8.52 -9.52
CA VAL A 14 -8.71 -8.74 -8.10
C VAL A 14 -9.81 -9.53 -7.40
N LEU A 15 -11.06 -9.10 -7.57
CA LEU A 15 -12.21 -9.76 -6.93
C LEU A 15 -12.39 -11.18 -7.44
N TRP A 16 -12.16 -11.42 -8.73
CA TRP A 16 -12.18 -12.77 -9.30
C TRP A 16 -11.09 -13.65 -8.68
N GLN A 17 -9.84 -13.18 -8.65
CA GLN A 17 -8.72 -13.92 -8.05
C GLN A 17 -8.95 -14.18 -6.55
N TYR A 18 -9.45 -13.19 -5.82
CA TYR A 18 -9.76 -13.36 -4.42
C TYR A 18 -10.89 -14.39 -4.20
N LYS A 19 -11.92 -14.40 -5.05
CA LYS A 19 -13.01 -15.39 -4.98
C LYS A 19 -12.54 -16.81 -5.30
N SER A 20 -11.57 -17.00 -6.19
CA SER A 20 -11.04 -18.33 -6.53
C SER A 20 -10.18 -18.96 -5.41
N LEU A 21 -9.63 -18.16 -4.48
CA LEU A 21 -8.83 -18.66 -3.37
C LEU A 21 -9.65 -19.45 -2.32
N PRO A 22 -9.02 -20.32 -1.50
CA PRO A 22 -9.66 -20.99 -0.38
C PRO A 22 -10.29 -20.03 0.64
N LYS A 23 -11.08 -20.57 1.58
CA LYS A 23 -11.78 -19.78 2.62
C LYS A 23 -10.83 -19.04 3.59
N LYS A 24 -9.57 -19.47 3.73
CA LYS A 24 -8.61 -18.86 4.64
C LYS A 24 -8.28 -17.43 4.20
N GLY A 25 -8.36 -16.48 5.12
CA GLY A 25 -8.14 -15.06 4.83
C GLY A 25 -9.38 -14.33 4.29
N LYS A 26 -10.51 -15.04 4.11
CA LYS A 26 -11.83 -14.47 3.82
C LYS A 26 -12.64 -14.31 5.11
N PRO A 27 -13.46 -13.27 5.22
CA PRO A 27 -14.33 -13.08 6.38
C PRO A 27 -15.34 -14.23 6.50
N GLN A 28 -15.61 -14.67 7.72
CA GLN A 28 -16.62 -15.69 8.06
C GLN A 28 -17.74 -15.07 8.90
N GLY A 29 -18.99 -15.50 8.64
CA GLY A 29 -20.15 -15.04 9.40
C GLY A 29 -20.33 -13.53 9.34
N ARG A 30 -20.09 -12.84 10.47
CA ARG A 30 -20.23 -11.38 10.63
C ARG A 30 -18.91 -10.63 10.53
N GLU A 31 -17.82 -11.29 10.17
CA GLU A 31 -16.52 -10.65 10.00
C GLU A 31 -16.53 -9.69 8.80
N VAL A 32 -15.77 -8.62 8.92
CA VAL A 32 -15.49 -7.69 7.83
C VAL A 32 -13.98 -7.53 7.69
N THR A 33 -13.52 -7.36 6.46
CA THR A 33 -12.11 -7.13 6.17
C THR A 33 -11.95 -6.18 4.99
N VAL A 34 -10.77 -5.60 4.86
CA VAL A 34 -10.33 -4.90 3.66
C VAL A 34 -9.54 -5.88 2.80
N LEU A 35 -9.66 -5.76 1.49
CA LEU A 35 -8.86 -6.48 0.50
C LEU A 35 -7.94 -5.48 -0.20
N ALA A 36 -6.68 -5.84 -0.37
CA ALA A 36 -5.75 -5.11 -1.20
C ALA A 36 -4.97 -6.07 -2.11
N ALA A 37 -4.54 -5.55 -3.26
CA ALA A 37 -3.81 -6.33 -4.24
C ALA A 37 -2.77 -5.49 -4.96
N PHE A 38 -1.65 -6.12 -5.34
CA PHE A 38 -0.77 -5.60 -6.36
C PHE A 38 -0.97 -6.39 -7.65
N LEU A 39 -1.08 -5.67 -8.76
CA LEU A 39 -1.18 -6.24 -10.09
C LEU A 39 -0.06 -5.70 -10.97
N ILE A 40 0.24 -6.46 -12.00
CA ILE A 40 1.18 -6.08 -13.04
C ILE A 40 0.43 -6.06 -14.37
N SER A 41 0.65 -5.02 -15.16
CA SER A 41 0.21 -5.00 -16.56
C SER A 41 1.41 -5.11 -17.49
N SER A 42 1.32 -6.00 -18.48
CA SER A 42 2.27 -6.06 -19.58
C SER A 42 2.16 -4.83 -20.51
N PRO A 43 3.11 -4.63 -21.44
CA PRO A 43 2.99 -3.62 -22.50
C PRO A 43 1.74 -3.80 -23.38
N SER A 44 1.26 -5.05 -23.54
CA SER A 44 0.00 -5.40 -24.23
C SER A 44 -1.25 -5.18 -23.38
N LYS A 45 -1.11 -4.64 -22.16
CA LYS A 45 -2.19 -4.37 -21.19
C LYS A 45 -2.82 -5.62 -20.56
N ASP A 46 -2.14 -6.76 -20.61
CA ASP A 46 -2.58 -7.96 -19.89
C ASP A 46 -2.34 -7.80 -18.39
N LEU A 47 -3.40 -7.94 -17.59
CA LEU A 47 -3.37 -7.76 -16.14
C LEU A 47 -3.23 -9.09 -15.38
N GLU A 48 -2.28 -9.13 -14.45
CA GLU A 48 -2.04 -10.24 -13.55
C GLU A 48 -1.99 -9.80 -12.08
N VAL A 49 -2.67 -10.52 -11.20
CA VAL A 49 -2.62 -10.29 -9.75
C VAL A 49 -1.43 -11.05 -9.17
N VAL A 50 -0.43 -10.33 -8.65
CA VAL A 50 0.83 -10.94 -8.17
C VAL A 50 0.94 -11.00 -6.65
N ALA A 51 0.18 -10.15 -5.94
CA ALA A 51 0.11 -10.20 -4.48
C ALA A 51 -1.27 -9.77 -3.97
N LEU A 52 -1.73 -10.43 -2.91
CA LEU A 52 -2.99 -10.14 -2.23
C LEU A 52 -2.76 -10.04 -0.73
N GLY A 53 -3.57 -9.24 -0.05
CA GLY A 53 -3.59 -9.13 1.39
C GLY A 53 -4.98 -8.78 1.89
N THR A 54 -5.36 -9.31 3.05
CA THR A 54 -6.56 -8.90 3.78
C THR A 54 -6.20 -8.52 5.21
N GLY A 55 -6.96 -7.59 5.79
CA GLY A 55 -6.83 -7.23 7.20
C GLY A 55 -7.02 -5.74 7.50
N THR A 56 -7.27 -5.45 8.77
CA THR A 56 -7.69 -4.11 9.27
C THR A 56 -7.04 -3.74 10.61
N LYS A 57 -6.02 -4.50 11.03
CA LYS A 57 -5.48 -4.42 12.40
C LYS A 57 -3.98 -4.31 12.40
N CYS A 58 -3.46 -3.71 13.46
CA CYS A 58 -2.04 -3.63 13.78
C CYS A 58 -1.87 -4.00 15.26
N ILE A 59 -0.65 -4.40 15.64
CA ILE A 59 -0.35 -4.75 17.03
C ILE A 59 -0.10 -3.51 17.88
N GLY A 60 -0.41 -3.62 19.17
CA GLY A 60 -0.03 -2.64 20.19
C GLY A 60 1.47 -2.66 20.48
N ARG A 61 1.97 -1.62 21.16
CA ARG A 61 3.40 -1.49 21.51
C ARG A 61 3.88 -2.63 22.39
N SER A 62 3.03 -3.11 23.29
CA SER A 62 3.29 -4.23 24.20
C SER A 62 3.66 -5.55 23.49
N LEU A 63 3.21 -5.74 22.24
CA LEU A 63 3.44 -6.96 21.46
C LEU A 63 4.59 -6.83 20.46
N LEU A 64 5.34 -5.72 20.47
CA LEU A 64 6.49 -5.55 19.59
C LEU A 64 7.59 -6.54 19.98
N SER A 65 8.15 -7.21 18.99
CA SER A 65 9.30 -8.09 19.15
C SER A 65 10.57 -7.44 18.59
N PRO A 66 11.70 -7.47 19.32
CA PRO A 66 12.99 -7.03 18.81
C PRO A 66 13.60 -8.01 17.79
N HIS A 67 13.07 -9.24 17.67
CA HIS A 67 13.61 -10.29 16.81
C HIS A 67 13.13 -10.22 15.34
N GLY A 68 12.17 -9.34 15.03
CA GLY A 68 11.65 -9.18 13.67
C GLY A 68 10.76 -10.33 13.18
N ASP A 69 10.25 -11.15 14.09
CA ASP A 69 9.42 -12.33 13.87
C ASP A 69 7.90 -12.04 13.91
N ILE A 70 7.51 -10.82 14.28
CA ILE A 70 6.11 -10.38 14.36
C ILE A 70 5.79 -9.36 13.26
N VAL A 71 4.60 -9.49 12.65
CA VAL A 71 4.06 -8.49 11.72
C VAL A 71 3.39 -7.38 12.51
N ASN A 72 4.01 -6.20 12.53
CA ASN A 72 3.51 -5.06 13.29
C ASN A 72 2.20 -4.47 12.74
N ASP A 73 2.05 -4.51 11.41
CA ASP A 73 0.90 -3.93 10.73
C ASP A 73 0.35 -4.89 9.69
N SER A 74 -0.88 -5.33 9.94
CA SER A 74 -1.61 -6.32 9.15
C SER A 74 -2.82 -5.70 8.45
N HIS A 75 -2.77 -4.40 8.14
CA HIS A 75 -3.68 -3.82 7.14
C HIS A 75 -3.44 -4.46 5.77
N ALA A 76 -4.52 -4.64 5.01
CA ALA A 76 -4.54 -5.36 3.76
C ALA A 76 -3.43 -4.91 2.78
N GLU A 77 -3.31 -3.61 2.56
CA GLU A 77 -2.33 -2.98 1.66
C GLU A 77 -0.88 -3.17 2.14
N ILE A 78 -0.68 -3.27 3.45
CA ILE A 78 0.65 -3.54 4.03
C ILE A 78 1.02 -5.01 3.85
N VAL A 79 0.07 -5.91 4.09
CA VAL A 79 0.26 -7.36 3.88
C VAL A 79 0.49 -7.65 2.40
N ALA A 80 -0.32 -7.05 1.51
CA ALA A 80 -0.17 -7.18 0.06
C ALA A 80 1.21 -6.69 -0.40
N ARG A 81 1.70 -5.57 0.13
CA ARG A 81 3.06 -5.09 -0.16
C ARG A 81 4.13 -6.06 0.31
N ARG A 82 4.01 -6.63 1.51
CA ARG A 82 4.97 -7.62 2.02
C ARG A 82 5.00 -8.87 1.13
N ALA A 83 3.84 -9.30 0.63
CA ALA A 83 3.74 -10.37 -0.35
C ALA A 83 4.37 -9.99 -1.70
N LEU A 84 4.18 -8.76 -2.16
CA LEU A 84 4.83 -8.24 -3.38
C LEU A 84 6.36 -8.32 -3.29
N LEU A 85 6.95 -8.01 -2.14
CA LEU A 85 8.41 -8.12 -1.98
C LEU A 85 8.87 -9.57 -2.19
N ARG A 86 8.15 -10.55 -1.61
CA ARG A 86 8.46 -11.98 -1.81
C ARG A 86 8.32 -12.40 -3.28
N PHE A 87 7.35 -11.84 -3.99
CA PHE A 87 7.20 -12.05 -5.43
C PHE A 87 8.42 -11.51 -6.17
N PHE A 88 8.86 -10.28 -5.91
CA PHE A 88 10.08 -9.71 -6.51
C PHE A 88 11.34 -10.56 -6.26
N TYR A 89 11.57 -11.03 -5.03
CA TYR A 89 12.70 -11.92 -4.75
C TYR A 89 12.62 -13.22 -5.55
N THR A 90 11.43 -13.81 -5.64
CA THR A 90 11.22 -15.05 -6.41
C THR A 90 11.56 -14.84 -7.88
N GLU A 91 11.10 -13.74 -8.47
CA GLU A 91 11.36 -13.42 -9.88
C GLU A 91 12.85 -13.22 -10.17
N VAL A 92 13.56 -12.48 -9.31
CA VAL A 92 15.01 -12.26 -9.44
C VAL A 92 15.78 -13.57 -9.31
N LEU A 93 15.44 -14.40 -8.31
CA LEU A 93 16.09 -15.70 -8.10
C LEU A 93 15.83 -16.67 -9.26
N ASN A 94 14.61 -16.68 -9.81
CA ASN A 94 14.28 -17.50 -10.98
C ASN A 94 15.12 -17.07 -12.19
N LYS A 95 15.29 -15.76 -12.40
CA LYS A 95 16.14 -15.24 -13.49
C LYS A 95 17.60 -15.65 -13.33
N GLN A 96 18.16 -15.58 -12.11
CA GLN A 96 19.54 -16.01 -11.83
C GLN A 96 19.75 -17.50 -12.12
N LYS A 97 18.79 -18.36 -11.73
CA LYS A 97 18.86 -19.79 -12.02
C LYS A 97 18.86 -20.09 -13.51
N CYS A 98 17.99 -19.45 -14.28
CA CYS A 98 17.94 -19.61 -15.73
C CYS A 98 19.20 -19.08 -16.43
N SER A 99 19.88 -18.08 -15.86
CA SER A 99 21.16 -17.60 -16.36
C SER A 99 22.32 -18.57 -16.09
N ASN A 100 22.22 -19.42 -15.07
CA ASN A 100 23.27 -20.32 -14.61
C ASN A 100 23.05 -21.79 -15.03
N GLY A 101 21.93 -22.12 -15.67
CA GLY A 101 21.54 -23.48 -16.02
C GLY A 101 20.98 -23.62 -17.44
N ILE A 102 21.73 -24.35 -18.28
CA ILE A 102 21.40 -24.93 -19.58
C ILE A 102 20.93 -23.94 -20.67
N GLU A 103 21.88 -23.64 -21.56
CA GLU A 103 21.64 -23.26 -22.97
C GLU A 103 20.61 -24.22 -23.59
N GLY A 104 19.36 -23.80 -23.76
CA GLY A 104 18.35 -24.64 -24.44
C GLY A 104 16.88 -24.37 -24.16
N LEU A 105 16.52 -23.49 -23.22
CA LEU A 105 15.12 -23.08 -23.05
C LEU A 105 14.80 -21.87 -23.93
N ARG A 106 13.95 -22.13 -24.93
CA ARG A 106 13.38 -21.24 -25.95
C ARG A 106 13.28 -19.76 -25.52
N ASP A 107 13.62 -18.86 -26.44
CA ASP A 107 13.48 -17.39 -26.36
C ASP A 107 12.13 -16.91 -25.79
N ASP A 108 11.08 -17.71 -25.96
CA ASP A 108 9.72 -17.47 -25.47
C ASP A 108 9.65 -17.32 -23.94
N VAL A 109 10.49 -18.05 -23.19
CA VAL A 109 10.52 -17.99 -21.70
C VAL A 109 11.34 -16.80 -21.22
N PHE A 110 12.41 -16.45 -21.92
CA PHE A 110 13.28 -15.33 -21.55
C PHE A 110 12.59 -13.96 -21.71
N ASN A 111 11.62 -13.86 -22.62
CA ASN A 111 10.83 -12.66 -22.84
C ASN A 111 9.71 -12.43 -21.82
N ASN A 112 9.42 -13.40 -20.94
CA ASN A 112 8.34 -13.29 -19.95
C ASN A 112 8.81 -12.83 -18.56
N PHE A 113 10.13 -12.69 -18.33
CA PHE A 113 10.61 -12.21 -17.03
C PHE A 113 10.31 -10.73 -16.85
N LEU A 114 9.88 -10.39 -15.64
CA LEU A 114 9.49 -9.04 -15.23
C LEU A 114 10.68 -8.09 -15.01
N PHE A 115 11.81 -8.66 -14.60
CA PHE A 115 13.04 -7.92 -14.31
C PHE A 115 14.13 -8.27 -15.32
N GLU A 116 14.99 -7.29 -15.59
CA GLU A 116 16.18 -7.44 -16.42
C GLU A 116 17.41 -6.89 -15.70
N LEU A 117 18.58 -7.44 -16.04
CA LEU A 117 19.84 -6.97 -15.48
C LEU A 117 20.23 -5.65 -16.16
N GLY A 118 20.31 -4.58 -15.38
CA GLY A 118 20.75 -3.28 -15.87
C GLY A 118 22.28 -3.24 -16.11
N PRO A 119 22.76 -2.18 -16.79
CA PRO A 119 24.20 -2.02 -17.08
C PRO A 119 25.08 -1.96 -15.82
N THR A 120 24.51 -1.58 -14.69
CA THR A 120 25.18 -1.46 -13.38
C THR A 120 25.24 -2.78 -12.60
N GLY A 121 24.75 -3.88 -13.18
CA GLY A 121 24.66 -5.18 -12.51
C GLY A 121 23.51 -5.29 -11.50
N LYS A 122 22.58 -4.33 -11.50
CA LYS A 122 21.37 -4.33 -10.65
C LYS A 122 20.14 -4.68 -11.46
N TYR A 123 19.17 -5.38 -10.86
CA TYR A 123 17.91 -5.67 -11.52
C TYR A 123 17.03 -4.42 -11.65
N ARG A 124 16.42 -4.24 -12.82
CA ARG A 124 15.42 -3.20 -13.07
C ARG A 124 14.13 -3.79 -13.60
N PHE A 125 13.02 -3.13 -13.28
CA PHE A 125 11.72 -3.44 -13.86
C PHE A 125 11.77 -3.13 -15.36
N ARG A 126 11.23 -4.02 -16.19
CA ARG A 126 11.28 -3.86 -17.64
C ARG A 126 10.40 -2.72 -18.12
N GLU A 127 10.79 -2.10 -19.23
CA GLU A 127 10.04 -1.02 -19.85
C GLU A 127 8.67 -1.51 -20.36
N GLY A 128 7.67 -0.63 -20.26
CA GLY A 128 6.28 -0.90 -20.68
C GLY A 128 5.45 -1.72 -19.69
N TRP A 129 6.09 -2.41 -18.72
CA TRP A 129 5.39 -3.03 -17.62
C TRP A 129 4.97 -1.98 -16.58
N GLN A 130 3.83 -2.16 -15.94
CA GLN A 130 3.34 -1.23 -14.91
C GLN A 130 2.85 -1.98 -13.67
N LEU A 131 3.05 -1.40 -12.49
CA LEU A 131 2.57 -1.91 -11.21
C LEU A 131 1.33 -1.12 -10.76
N HIS A 132 0.27 -1.83 -10.38
CA HIS A 132 -1.01 -1.25 -9.94
C HIS A 132 -1.30 -1.69 -8.50
N LEU A 133 -1.85 -0.78 -7.70
CA LEU A 133 -2.34 -1.07 -6.35
C LEU A 133 -3.85 -0.91 -6.31
N TYR A 134 -4.54 -1.97 -5.88
CA TYR A 134 -5.97 -1.96 -5.57
C TYR A 134 -6.17 -2.05 -4.05
N ILE A 135 -7.10 -1.26 -3.52
CA ILE A 135 -7.57 -1.36 -2.13
C ILE A 135 -9.09 -1.22 -2.14
N SER A 136 -9.80 -2.15 -1.50
CA SER A 136 -11.27 -2.20 -1.51
C SER A 136 -11.93 -1.07 -0.68
N GLN A 137 -11.14 -0.35 0.11
CA GLN A 137 -11.54 0.81 0.91
C GLN A 137 -10.41 1.84 0.92
N LEU A 138 -10.73 3.11 1.19
CA LEU A 138 -9.72 4.16 1.29
C LEU A 138 -8.71 3.81 2.41
N PRO A 139 -7.40 4.02 2.19
CA PRO A 139 -6.39 3.73 3.20
C PRO A 139 -6.60 4.65 4.40
N CYS A 140 -6.45 4.12 5.61
CA CYS A 140 -6.68 4.92 6.82
C CYS A 140 -5.65 6.05 6.95
N GLY A 141 -6.08 7.15 7.56
CA GLY A 141 -5.32 8.39 7.67
C GLY A 141 -5.92 9.46 6.76
N ASP A 142 -5.07 10.32 6.20
CA ASP A 142 -5.47 11.50 5.43
C ASP A 142 -6.42 11.21 4.27
N ALA A 143 -6.25 10.07 3.58
CA ALA A 143 -7.12 9.68 2.48
C ALA A 143 -8.56 9.35 2.90
N SER A 144 -8.78 9.10 4.19
CA SER A 144 -10.09 8.78 4.77
C SER A 144 -10.70 9.92 5.61
N LEU A 145 -10.01 11.05 5.77
CA LEU A 145 -10.51 12.18 6.57
C LEU A 145 -11.63 12.96 5.85
N SER A 146 -11.64 12.95 4.52
CA SER A 146 -12.61 13.69 3.70
C SER A 146 -14.01 13.06 3.65
N SER A 147 -14.20 11.83 4.14
CA SER A 147 -15.52 11.19 4.24
C SER A 147 -16.31 11.61 5.49
N CYS A 148 -15.70 12.36 6.41
CA CYS A 148 -16.38 13.04 7.51
C CYS A 148 -16.97 14.35 6.96
N HIS A 149 -18.24 14.35 6.55
CA HIS A 149 -18.96 15.52 6.03
C HIS A 149 -18.65 16.82 6.78
N SER A 150 -17.74 17.61 6.22
CA SER A 150 -17.65 19.04 6.42
C SER A 150 -17.21 19.64 5.09
N ALA A 151 -18.04 20.54 4.56
CA ALA A 151 -17.88 21.14 3.23
C ALA A 151 -16.45 21.67 3.01
N PRO A 152 -15.92 21.66 1.77
CA PRO A 152 -14.61 22.21 1.49
C PRO A 152 -14.65 23.72 1.76
N ARG A 153 -14.03 24.18 2.86
CA ARG A 153 -13.67 25.59 2.98
C ARG A 153 -12.45 25.80 2.11
N ASN A 154 -12.66 26.50 1.00
CA ASN A 154 -11.62 26.93 0.06
C ASN A 154 -10.42 27.54 0.80
N PHE A 155 -9.28 26.84 0.82
CA PHE A 155 -7.99 27.36 1.29
C PHE A 155 -7.29 28.20 0.22
N PHE A 156 -8.02 29.15 -0.37
CA PHE A 156 -7.42 30.24 -1.13
C PHE A 156 -7.72 31.55 -0.42
N SER A 157 -6.81 31.96 0.45
CA SER A 157 -6.57 33.37 0.74
C SER A 157 -5.08 33.55 0.98
N ARG A 158 -4.44 34.18 0.00
CA ARG A 158 -3.08 34.73 0.08
C ARG A 158 -3.06 35.87 1.10
N GLU A 159 -1.89 35.98 1.72
CA GLU A 159 -1.28 37.18 2.30
C GLU A 159 -1.84 37.77 3.60
N GLY A 160 -1.04 37.60 4.67
CA GLY A 160 -0.58 38.69 5.55
C GLY A 160 -1.56 39.27 6.58
N ASN A 161 -1.40 38.90 7.85
CA ASN A 161 -1.04 39.86 8.90
C ASN A 161 -0.84 39.18 10.26
N SER A 162 0.16 39.67 10.98
CA SER A 162 0.44 39.44 12.40
C SER A 162 -0.78 39.80 13.27
N LEU A 163 -1.05 39.02 14.33
CA LEU A 163 -1.45 39.57 15.63
C LEU A 163 -1.41 38.52 16.74
N SER A 164 -1.02 39.02 17.89
CA SER A 164 -0.61 38.39 19.13
C SER A 164 -1.76 38.12 20.10
N SER A 165 -1.40 37.42 21.19
CA SER A 165 -1.92 37.58 22.57
C SER A 165 -3.33 37.07 22.92
N VAL A 166 -3.32 36.06 23.81
CA VAL A 166 -4.19 35.78 24.98
C VAL A 166 -5.63 36.34 24.99
N ASP A 167 -6.60 35.44 25.16
CA ASP A 167 -7.50 35.49 26.32
C ASP A 167 -8.19 34.13 26.58
N GLU A 168 -8.15 33.69 27.84
CA GLU A 168 -8.96 32.60 28.38
C GLU A 168 -10.39 33.10 28.60
N LEU A 169 -11.40 32.35 28.13
CA LEU A 169 -12.69 32.33 28.83
C LEU A 169 -13.44 31.00 28.64
N ASN A 170 -13.77 30.42 29.79
CA ASN A 170 -14.51 29.21 30.08
C ASN A 170 -15.60 28.72 29.08
N GLY A 171 -15.51 27.41 28.79
CA GLY A 171 -16.56 26.47 29.15
C GLY A 171 -17.76 26.31 28.20
N PHE A 172 -17.60 25.52 27.13
CA PHE A 172 -18.64 24.62 26.62
C PHE A 172 -17.98 23.39 25.99
N LYS A 173 -18.21 22.22 26.60
CA LYS A 173 -17.84 20.91 26.06
C LYS A 173 -18.80 20.56 24.93
N ASP A 174 -18.31 20.46 23.69
CA ASP A 174 -18.78 19.45 22.75
C ASP A 174 -17.84 19.29 21.53
N GLY A 175 -17.18 18.13 21.47
CA GLY A 175 -16.94 17.30 20.27
C GLY A 175 -16.27 17.81 18.99
N ILE A 176 -15.95 19.10 18.83
CA ILE A 176 -15.60 19.66 17.50
C ILE A 176 -14.09 19.92 17.31
N TYR A 177 -13.29 19.88 18.38
CA TYR A 177 -11.87 20.27 18.33
C TYR A 177 -10.89 19.16 17.86
N ASP A 178 -11.35 17.92 17.65
CA ASP A 178 -10.47 16.80 17.27
C ASP A 178 -10.50 16.45 15.76
N SER A 179 -11.51 16.93 15.02
CA SER A 179 -11.65 16.69 13.58
C SER A 179 -10.71 17.56 12.73
N LEU A 180 -10.04 18.52 13.36
CA LEU A 180 -9.05 19.41 12.77
C LEU A 180 -7.61 18.92 13.05
N GLN A 181 -7.43 17.64 13.39
CA GLN A 181 -6.13 16.96 13.47
C GLN A 181 -5.39 17.04 12.12
N HIS A 182 -4.78 18.21 11.91
CA HIS A 182 -3.72 18.59 11.01
C HIS A 182 -3.55 17.74 9.74
N ILE A 183 -4.26 18.15 8.70
CA ILE A 183 -3.88 17.89 7.30
C ILE A 183 -2.38 18.15 7.15
N GLY A 184 -1.65 17.20 6.59
CA GLY A 184 -0.20 17.29 6.37
C GLY A 184 0.70 16.88 7.54
N ARG A 185 0.16 16.35 8.65
CA ARG A 185 0.98 15.70 9.71
C ARG A 185 0.87 14.18 9.63
N VAL A 186 1.97 13.50 9.97
CA VAL A 186 2.03 12.04 10.07
C VAL A 186 1.08 11.55 11.17
N GLN A 187 0.18 10.65 10.82
CA GLN A 187 -0.84 10.11 11.72
C GLN A 187 -0.45 8.71 12.20
N ARG A 188 -0.83 8.36 13.43
CA ARG A 188 -0.68 6.99 13.96
C ARG A 188 -2.02 6.26 13.88
N LYS A 189 -1.96 4.95 13.68
CA LYS A 189 -3.15 4.10 13.67
C LYS A 189 -3.72 3.98 15.09
N PRO A 190 -5.05 3.80 15.24
CA PRO A 190 -5.61 3.34 16.50
C PRO A 190 -5.12 1.89 16.74
N GLY A 191 -4.40 1.66 17.84
CA GLY A 191 -3.92 0.34 18.22
C GLY A 191 -5.05 -0.56 18.74
N ARG A 192 -4.83 -1.87 18.78
CA ARG A 192 -5.72 -2.78 19.51
C ARG A 192 -5.27 -2.81 20.98
N GLY A 193 -5.96 -2.08 21.85
CA GLY A 193 -5.55 -1.91 23.24
C GLY A 193 -4.62 -0.72 23.39
N ASP A 194 -3.34 -0.96 23.65
CA ASP A 194 -2.36 0.11 23.79
C ASP A 194 -1.99 0.77 22.44
N THR A 195 -1.54 2.03 22.50
CA THR A 195 -1.24 2.81 21.29
C THR A 195 -0.16 2.13 20.45
N THR A 196 -0.42 1.94 19.16
CA THR A 196 0.59 1.40 18.23
C THR A 196 1.62 2.46 17.86
N LEU A 197 2.80 2.02 17.42
CA LEU A 197 3.80 2.86 16.77
C LEU A 197 3.63 2.91 15.25
N SER A 198 2.67 2.17 14.70
CA SER A 198 2.41 2.14 13.26
C SER A 198 1.76 3.44 12.78
N VAL A 199 2.42 4.10 11.82
CA VAL A 199 1.83 5.24 11.09
C VAL A 199 0.68 4.79 10.18
N SER A 200 -0.13 5.74 9.72
CA SER A 200 -1.31 5.51 8.88
C SER A 200 -0.96 4.86 7.53
N CYS A 201 -1.95 4.25 6.87
CA CYS A 201 -1.70 3.66 5.55
C CYS A 201 -1.51 4.73 4.47
N SER A 202 -2.22 5.86 4.57
CA SER A 202 -1.99 7.02 3.69
C SER A 202 -0.53 7.49 3.76
N ASP A 203 0.04 7.65 4.96
CA ASP A 203 1.44 8.05 5.14
C ASP A 203 2.42 7.02 4.56
N LYS A 204 2.11 5.72 4.70
CA LYS A 204 2.94 4.64 4.14
C LYS A 204 2.92 4.64 2.62
N ILE A 205 1.74 4.81 2.02
CA ILE A 205 1.59 4.86 0.56
C ILE A 205 2.28 6.12 0.01
N ALA A 206 2.13 7.27 0.68
CA ALA A 206 2.86 8.49 0.33
C ALA A 206 4.38 8.25 0.35
N ARG A 207 4.89 7.55 1.37
CA ARG A 207 6.30 7.13 1.41
C ARG A 207 6.65 6.22 0.23
N TRP A 208 5.82 5.25 -0.13
CA TRP A 208 6.09 4.37 -1.29
C TRP A 208 6.13 5.14 -2.61
N ASN A 209 5.36 6.21 -2.75
CA ASN A 209 5.43 7.06 -3.94
C ASN A 209 6.75 7.85 -4.01
N ALA A 210 7.38 8.16 -2.86
CA ALA A 210 8.64 8.89 -2.81
C ALA A 210 9.89 7.98 -2.92
N VAL A 211 9.90 6.85 -2.23
CA VAL A 211 11.08 5.95 -2.15
C VAL A 211 10.86 4.60 -2.86
N GLY A 212 9.72 4.42 -3.51
CA GLY A 212 9.34 3.16 -4.14
C GLY A 212 8.79 2.12 -3.17
N VAL A 213 8.01 1.19 -3.72
CA VAL A 213 7.34 0.12 -2.97
C VAL A 213 8.31 -0.98 -2.50
N GLN A 214 9.44 -1.15 -3.18
CA GLN A 214 10.43 -2.21 -2.94
C GLN A 214 11.15 -2.11 -1.59
N GLY A 215 11.24 -0.91 -1.00
CA GLY A 215 11.94 -0.68 0.27
C GLY A 215 13.48 -0.81 0.16
N LEU A 216 14.17 -0.62 1.30
CA LEU A 216 15.63 -0.41 1.32
C LEU A 216 16.45 -1.64 0.90
N PHE A 217 16.00 -2.86 1.23
CA PHE A 217 16.79 -4.07 0.98
C PHE A 217 16.88 -4.44 -0.51
N ASN A 218 15.94 -3.96 -1.33
CA ASN A 218 15.91 -4.23 -2.77
C ASN A 218 16.77 -3.27 -3.61
N TYR A 219 17.41 -2.25 -3.02
CA TYR A 219 18.33 -1.37 -3.78
C TYR A 219 19.67 -2.01 -4.11
N ASN A 220 19.98 -3.15 -3.50
CA ASN A 220 21.26 -3.86 -3.62
C ASN A 220 21.15 -5.15 -4.45
N LEU A 221 20.00 -5.38 -5.08
CA LEU A 221 19.78 -6.47 -6.03
C LEU A 221 19.78 -5.93 -7.45
#